data_AF-A0A8T4ZA30-F1
#
_entry.id   AF-A0A8T4ZA30-F1
#
_cell.length_a   1.000
_cell.length_b   1.000
_cell.length_c   1.000
_cell.angle_alpha   90.00
_cell.angle_beta   90.00
_cell.angle_gamma   90.00
#
_symmetry.space_group_name_H-M   'P 1'
#
loop_
_entity.id
_entity.type
_entity.pdbx_description
1 polymer ?
#
loop_
_entity_poly.entity_id
_entity_poly.type
_entity_poly.pdbx_seq_one_letter_code
_entity_poly.pdbx_strand_id
1 'polypeptide(L)'
;MWIELSRLLLVTGTPGVGKTTVSRIIAEKLNGIHVDVAKVALEEGLTKGYSAEDHSHIIDAESLSRRLGKIVKSSTCDVVLEGHFIPKI
;
A
#
# COMPACT_ATOMS: atom_id res chain seq x y z
N MET A 1 -20.49 -18.69 16.64
CA MET A 1 -19.30 -18.63 15.77
C MET A 1 -19.09 -17.17 15.42
N TRP A 2 -18.05 -16.53 15.92
CA TRP A 2 -17.75 -15.15 15.60
C TRP A 2 -16.93 -15.13 14.30
N ILE A 3 -17.32 -14.30 13.35
CA ILE A 3 -16.55 -14.04 12.14
C ILE A 3 -15.68 -12.84 12.45
N GLU A 4 -14.36 -13.02 12.42
CA GLU A 4 -13.42 -11.92 12.45
C GLU A 4 -13.36 -11.30 11.05
N LEU A 5 -13.83 -10.05 10.94
CA LEU A 5 -13.77 -9.29 9.69
C LEU A 5 -12.47 -8.50 9.66
N SER A 6 -11.62 -8.76 8.66
CA SER A 6 -10.43 -7.95 8.39
C SER A 6 -10.81 -6.69 7.62
N ARG A 7 -10.34 -5.54 8.08
CA ARG A 7 -10.58 -4.23 7.46
C ARG A 7 -9.43 -3.84 6.55
N LEU A 8 -9.76 -3.13 5.48
CA LEU A 8 -8.79 -2.44 4.62
C LEU A 8 -8.91 -0.93 4.85
N LEU A 9 -7.83 -0.31 5.29
CA LEU A 9 -7.74 1.14 5.46
C LEU A 9 -6.76 1.70 4.41
N LEU A 10 -7.21 2.69 3.64
CA LEU A 10 -6.35 3.44 2.72
C LEU A 10 -5.98 4.79 3.34
N VAL A 11 -4.69 5.08 3.39
CA VAL A 11 -4.15 6.38 3.81
C VAL A 11 -3.49 7.03 2.61
N THR A 12 -4.12 8.09 2.10
CA THR A 12 -3.65 8.87 0.96
C THR A 12 -3.48 10.34 1.33
N GLY A 13 -2.98 11.15 0.39
CA GLY A 13 -2.63 12.55 0.58
C GLY A 13 -1.30 12.90 -0.07
N THR A 14 -1.01 14.20 -0.16
CA THR A 14 0.20 14.71 -0.82
C THR A 14 1.48 14.22 -0.12
N PRO A 15 2.61 14.09 -0.85
CA PRO A 15 3.91 13.77 -0.23
C PRO A 15 4.24 14.74 0.92
N GLY A 16 4.80 14.23 2.02
CA GLY A 16 5.24 15.03 3.17
C GLY A 16 4.20 15.30 4.28
N VAL A 17 2.91 15.00 4.09
CA VAL A 17 1.86 15.26 5.12
C VAL A 17 1.85 14.30 6.33
N GLY A 18 2.81 13.37 6.41
CA GLY A 18 2.93 12.44 7.54
C GLY A 18 2.14 11.13 7.42
N LYS A 19 1.67 10.76 6.22
CA LYS A 19 0.91 9.52 5.97
C LYS A 19 1.57 8.28 6.55
N THR A 20 2.84 8.03 6.20
CA THR A 20 3.59 6.85 6.67
C THR A 20 3.65 6.77 8.20
N THR A 21 3.81 7.91 8.87
CA THR A 21 3.79 7.98 10.35
C THR A 21 2.44 7.58 10.89
N VAL A 22 1.36 8.18 10.39
CA VAL A 22 -0.01 7.90 10.84
C VAL A 22 -0.41 6.45 10.54
N SER A 23 -0.08 5.93 9.36
CA SER A 23 -0.41 4.56 8.95
C SER A 23 0.23 3.50 9.82
N ARG A 24 1.50 3.70 10.23
CA ARG A 24 2.18 2.81 11.19
C ARG A 24 1.48 2.81 12.54
N ILE A 25 1.15 3.98 13.07
CA ILE A 25 0.45 4.12 14.35
C ILE A 25 -0.93 3.45 14.30
N ILE A 26 -1.66 3.60 13.19
CA ILE A 26 -2.96 2.93 13.01
C ILE A 26 -2.78 1.41 12.99
N ALA A 27 -1.84 0.89 12.21
CA ALA A 27 -1.59 -0.56 12.13
C ALA A 27 -1.24 -1.13 13.51
N GLU A 28 -0.35 -0.49 14.26
CA GLU A 28 0.01 -0.89 15.63
C GLU A 28 -1.21 -0.90 16.57
N LYS A 29 -2.05 0.14 16.55
CA LYS A 29 -3.25 0.23 17.38
C LYS A 29 -4.32 -0.81 17.05
N LEU A 30 -4.35 -1.29 15.81
CA LEU A 30 -5.30 -2.29 15.34
C LEU A 30 -4.77 -3.73 15.41
N ASN A 31 -3.52 -3.94 15.86
CA ASN A 31 -2.80 -5.21 15.68
C ASN A 31 -2.85 -5.68 14.20
N GLY A 32 -2.80 -4.73 13.27
CA GLY A 32 -2.80 -4.96 11.84
C GLY A 32 -1.40 -4.80 11.23
N ILE A 33 -1.36 -4.80 9.90
CA ILE A 33 -0.12 -4.59 9.13
C ILE A 33 -0.16 -3.27 8.37
N HIS A 34 0.99 -2.61 8.28
CA HIS A 34 1.20 -1.44 7.44
C HIS A 34 1.91 -1.85 6.15
N VAL A 35 1.38 -1.39 5.01
CA VAL A 35 1.95 -1.64 3.68
C VAL A 35 2.16 -0.31 2.99
N ASP A 36 3.41 0.01 2.72
CA ASP A 36 3.81 1.14 1.88
C ASP A 36 3.73 0.71 0.41
N VAL A 37 2.78 1.29 -0.33
CA VAL A 37 2.49 0.92 -1.72
C VAL A 37 3.67 1.24 -2.65
N ALA A 38 4.37 2.36 -2.42
CA ALA A 38 5.52 2.74 -3.23
C ALA A 38 6.69 1.79 -2.99
N LYS A 39 6.92 1.44 -1.72
CA LYS A 39 7.96 0.48 -1.34
C LYS A 39 7.72 -0.91 -1.95
N VAL A 40 6.47 -1.42 -1.89
CA VAL A 40 6.11 -2.69 -2.55
C VAL A 40 6.40 -2.64 -4.04
N ALA A 41 6.04 -1.55 -4.72
CA ALA A 41 6.25 -1.43 -6.15
C ALA A 41 7.74 -1.43 -6.52
N LEU A 42 8.59 -0.76 -5.74
CA LEU A 42 10.03 -0.68 -5.99
C LEU A 42 10.76 -1.98 -5.64
N GLU A 43 10.51 -2.54 -4.45
CA GLU A 43 11.20 -3.74 -3.97
C GLU A 43 10.83 -5.00 -4.77
N GLU A 44 9.60 -5.08 -5.29
CA GLU A 44 9.16 -6.19 -6.12
C GLU A 44 9.32 -5.94 -7.63
N GLY A 45 9.95 -4.82 -8.03
CA GLY A 45 10.21 -4.51 -9.43
C GLY A 45 8.96 -4.29 -10.28
N LEU A 46 7.86 -3.84 -9.67
CA LEU A 46 6.55 -3.60 -10.32
C LEU A 46 6.54 -2.25 -11.05
N THR A 47 7.54 -2.03 -11.89
CA THR A 47 7.76 -0.78 -12.63
C THR A 47 7.94 -1.08 -14.12
N LYS A 48 7.49 -0.18 -15.00
CA LYS A 48 7.65 -0.27 -16.45
C LYS A 48 8.96 0.37 -16.96
N GLY A 49 9.66 1.09 -16.09
CA GLY A 49 10.87 1.82 -16.42
C GLY A 49 11.09 3.00 -15.48
N TYR A 50 11.98 3.90 -15.90
CA TYR A 50 12.35 5.11 -15.17
C TYR A 50 12.13 6.33 -16.06
N SER A 51 11.41 7.33 -15.56
CA SER A 51 11.25 8.64 -16.20
C SER A 51 12.43 9.52 -15.80
N ALA A 52 13.27 9.89 -16.78
CA ALA A 52 14.37 10.83 -16.54
C ALA A 52 13.88 12.26 -16.30
N GLU A 53 12.72 12.63 -16.85
CA GLU A 53 12.10 13.96 -16.68
C GLU A 53 11.60 14.16 -15.25
N ASP A 54 10.88 13.17 -14.71
CA ASP A 54 10.31 13.23 -13.36
C ASP A 54 11.27 12.72 -12.28
N HIS A 55 12.46 12.25 -12.68
CA HIS A 55 13.42 11.54 -11.82
C HIS A 55 12.75 10.47 -10.93
N SER A 56 11.86 9.67 -11.52
CA SER A 56 11.05 8.70 -10.78
C SER A 56 10.73 7.43 -11.58
N HIS A 57 10.38 6.36 -10.87
CA HIS A 57 9.97 5.11 -11.49
C HIS A 57 8.53 5.17 -12.01
N ILE A 58 8.32 4.68 -13.23
CA ILE A 58 6.99 4.55 -13.82
C ILE A 58 6.38 3.26 -13.30
N ILE A 59 5.34 3.36 -12.46
CA ILE A 59 4.70 2.20 -11.83
C ILE A 59 3.90 1.38 -12.84
N ASP A 60 4.04 0.05 -12.78
CA ASP A 60 3.12 -0.87 -13.45
C ASP A 60 1.86 -1.06 -12.61
N ALA A 61 0.87 -0.18 -12.82
CA ALA A 61 -0.36 -0.13 -12.02
C ALA A 61 -1.14 -1.45 -12.01
N GLU A 62 -1.14 -2.21 -13.11
CA GLU A 62 -1.86 -3.49 -13.17
C GLU A 62 -1.18 -4.58 -12.33
N SER A 63 0.14 -4.68 -12.44
CA SER A 63 0.92 -5.65 -11.66
C SER A 63 0.88 -5.31 -10.17
N LEU A 64 0.97 -4.02 -9.83
CA LEU A 64 0.81 -3.53 -8.47
C LEU A 64 -0.59 -3.81 -7.91
N SER A 65 -1.66 -3.54 -8.67
CA SER A 65 -3.04 -3.87 -8.29
C SER A 65 -3.19 -5.36 -7.94
N ARG A 66 -2.74 -6.25 -8.82
CA ARG A 66 -2.77 -7.71 -8.58
C ARG A 66 -2.00 -8.09 -7.32
N ARG A 67 -0.85 -7.46 -7.07
CA ARG A 67 -0.03 -7.74 -5.90
C ARG A 67 -0.67 -7.29 -4.61
N LEU A 68 -1.15 -6.04 -4.54
CA LEU A 68 -1.86 -5.49 -3.38
C LEU A 68 -3.12 -6.32 -3.07
N GLY A 69 -3.88 -6.72 -4.10
CA GLY A 69 -5.04 -7.58 -3.94
C GLY A 69 -4.69 -8.94 -3.33
N LYS A 70 -3.53 -9.52 -3.65
CA LYS A 70 -3.03 -10.73 -2.99
C LYS A 70 -2.70 -10.48 -1.51
N ILE A 71 -1.99 -9.39 -1.19
CA ILE A 71 -1.66 -9.01 0.19
C ILE A 71 -2.94 -8.94 1.03
N VAL A 72 -3.92 -8.16 0.57
CA VAL A 72 -5.19 -7.95 1.27
C VAL A 72 -5.95 -9.26 1.44
N LYS A 73 -6.09 -10.07 0.38
CA LYS A 73 -6.82 -11.36 0.46
C LYS A 73 -6.14 -12.41 1.33
N SER A 74 -4.81 -12.38 1.43
CA SER A 74 -4.05 -13.32 2.28
C SER A 74 -3.94 -12.87 3.74
N SER A 75 -4.30 -11.62 4.04
CA SER A 75 -4.22 -11.09 5.40
C SER A 75 -5.32 -11.67 6.27
N THR A 76 -4.97 -12.10 7.47
CA THR A 76 -5.91 -12.50 8.52
C THR A 76 -6.17 -11.36 9.52
N CYS A 77 -5.47 -10.23 9.39
CA CYS A 77 -5.61 -9.05 10.22
C CYS A 77 -5.94 -7.81 9.37
N ASP A 78 -6.22 -6.69 10.04
CA ASP A 78 -6.43 -5.41 9.36
C ASP A 78 -5.19 -5.01 8.54
N VAL A 79 -5.42 -4.39 7.40
CA VAL A 79 -4.38 -3.90 6.50
C VAL A 79 -4.52 -2.39 6.34
N VAL A 80 -3.43 -1.67 6.59
CA VAL A 80 -3.32 -0.24 6.33
C VAL A 80 -2.41 -0.05 5.12
N LEU A 81 -2.99 0.30 3.97
CA LEU A 81 -2.26 0.65 2.76
C LEU A 81 -1.99 2.15 2.73
N GLU A 82 -0.74 2.53 2.51
CA GLU A 82 -0.32 3.93 2.43
C GLU A 82 0.31 4.25 1.07
N GLY A 83 -0.08 5.39 0.49
CA GLY A 83 0.54 5.90 -0.73
C GLY A 83 -0.14 7.16 -1.26
N HIS A 84 0.63 8.00 -1.95
CA HIS A 84 0.09 9.12 -2.73
C HIS A 84 -0.55 8.66 -4.04
N PHE A 85 -0.19 7.46 -4.53
CA PHE A 85 -0.81 6.76 -5.64
C PHE A 85 -1.17 5.34 -5.19
N ILE A 86 -2.43 4.96 -5.34
CA ILE A 86 -2.91 3.60 -5.03
C ILE A 86 -3.79 3.15 -6.20
N PRO A 87 -3.43 2.09 -6.94
CA PRO A 87 -4.26 1.59 -8.03
C PRO A 87 -5.54 0.94 -7.46
N LYS A 88 -6.51 0.67 -8.33
CA LYS A 88 -7.72 -0.07 -7.94
C LYS A 88 -7.32 -1.48 -7.43
N ILE A 89 -7.91 -1.93 -6.32
CA ILE A 89 -7.58 -3.18 -5.64
C ILE A 89 -8.83 -4.05 -5.50
#